data_AF-A0A559TTS3-F1
#
_entry.id   AF-A0A559TTS3-F1
#
_cell.length_a   1.000
_cell.length_b   1.000
_cell.length_c   1.000
_cell.angle_alpha   90.00
_cell.angle_beta   90.00
_cell.angle_gamma   90.00
#
_symmetry.space_group_name_H-M   'P 1'
#
loop_
_entity.id
_entity.type
_entity.pdbx_description
1 polymer ?
#
loop_
_entity_poly.entity_id
_entity_poly.type
_entity_poly.pdbx_seq_one_letter_code
_entity_poly.pdbx_strand_id
1 'polypeptide(L)'
;MSERRRLHLNAFLMEAGHHEAAWRLPESNPRADFDLQHWIRLAQLAESAKFDSLFLADGPALIGTGEFRPPGQLEPLTLLTALSQATSRIGLIATVSSTYNEPYNLARRLASVDHVSGGRAGWNIVTSAGADEAANFGLVNRPDHAERYARADEFLHVAKALWDSWESEAVVADKSTGRYADPARLHRPDHRGTYFSVAGPLNVERPPQGYPLSSRPAPPRTARISRPGTPRRSSPLIRRTSARPPSTPTSRPGPGPQGVTRTA
;
A
#
# COMPACT_ATOMS: atom_id res chain seq x y z
N MET A 1 -34.88 -11.37 -6.14
CA MET A 1 -34.75 -10.33 -5.09
C MET A 1 -33.34 -9.78 -5.21
N SER A 2 -33.16 -8.46 -5.42
CA SER A 2 -31.82 -7.86 -5.42
C SER A 2 -31.19 -8.06 -4.05
N GLU A 3 -29.99 -8.63 -3.98
CA GLU A 3 -29.27 -8.73 -2.71
C GLU A 3 -29.15 -7.34 -2.08
N ARG A 4 -29.45 -7.26 -0.77
CA ARG A 4 -29.39 -6.02 -0.01
C ARG A 4 -27.92 -5.68 0.20
N ARG A 5 -27.42 -4.72 -0.56
CA ARG A 5 -26.02 -4.26 -0.48
C ARG A 5 -25.72 -3.76 0.94
N ARG A 6 -24.61 -4.23 1.50
CA ARG A 6 -24.08 -3.77 2.79
C ARG A 6 -22.89 -2.85 2.55
N LEU A 7 -22.72 -1.87 3.41
CA LEU A 7 -21.52 -1.03 3.46
C LEU A 7 -20.51 -1.70 4.38
N HIS A 8 -19.25 -1.81 3.94
CA HIS A 8 -18.14 -2.18 4.81
C HIS A 8 -17.53 -0.93 5.44
N LEU A 9 -17.35 -0.94 6.75
CA LEU A 9 -16.82 0.15 7.55
C LEU A 9 -15.41 -0.21 8.04
N ASN A 10 -14.44 0.61 7.64
CA ASN A 10 -13.05 0.48 8.08
C ASN A 10 -12.66 1.65 8.99
N ALA A 11 -12.17 1.36 10.19
CA ALA A 11 -11.71 2.36 11.14
C ALA A 11 -10.26 2.71 10.85
N PHE A 12 -10.01 3.86 10.23
CA PHE A 12 -8.65 4.38 10.06
C PHE A 12 -8.18 5.00 11.38
N LEU A 13 -7.41 4.25 12.15
CA LEU A 13 -6.94 4.68 13.46
C LEU A 13 -5.60 5.40 13.36
N MET A 14 -5.46 6.43 14.16
CA MET A 14 -4.23 7.18 14.43
C MET A 14 -4.13 7.42 15.94
N GLU A 15 -2.95 7.80 16.42
CA GLU A 15 -2.59 7.96 17.83
C GLU A 15 -3.61 8.75 18.65
N ALA A 16 -3.54 10.07 18.65
CA ALA A 16 -4.52 10.94 19.31
C ALA A 16 -5.63 11.41 18.36
N GLY A 17 -5.51 11.11 17.06
CA GLY A 17 -6.44 11.49 16.01
C GLY A 17 -5.72 11.96 14.73
N HIS A 18 -6.47 12.18 13.65
CA HIS A 18 -5.92 12.56 12.34
C HIS A 18 -5.46 14.02 12.25
N HIS A 19 -5.99 14.88 13.11
CA HIS A 19 -5.60 16.28 13.13
C HIS A 19 -4.27 16.44 13.88
N GLU A 20 -3.33 17.21 13.35
CA GLU A 20 -1.98 17.39 13.93
C GLU A 20 -2.00 17.86 15.40
N ALA A 21 -3.03 18.62 15.78
CA ALA A 21 -3.25 19.13 17.13
C ALA A 21 -4.16 18.26 18.02
N ALA A 22 -4.61 17.08 17.56
CA ALA A 22 -5.57 16.25 18.29
C ALA A 22 -5.07 15.82 19.68
N TRP A 23 -3.75 15.69 19.85
CA TRP A 23 -3.09 15.41 21.12
C TRP A 23 -3.29 16.49 22.19
N ARG A 24 -3.71 17.71 21.80
CA ARG A 24 -3.90 18.86 22.69
C ARG A 24 -5.31 18.94 23.29
N LEU A 25 -6.25 18.11 22.82
CA LEU A 25 -7.60 18.09 23.39
C LEU A 25 -7.54 17.64 24.86
N PRO A 26 -8.32 18.26 25.77
CA PRO A 26 -8.31 17.91 27.19
C PRO A 26 -8.54 16.42 27.50
N GLU A 27 -9.32 15.74 26.66
CA GLU A 27 -9.65 14.32 26.75
C GLU A 27 -8.64 13.38 26.07
N SER A 28 -7.70 13.91 25.28
CA SER A 28 -6.72 13.10 24.55
C SER A 28 -5.57 12.66 25.45
N ASN A 29 -5.11 11.42 25.26
CA ASN A 29 -3.83 11.00 25.83
C ASN A 29 -2.68 11.55 24.94
N PRO A 30 -1.82 12.46 25.44
CA PRO A 30 -0.71 13.01 24.66
C PRO A 30 0.39 11.99 24.36
N ARG A 31 0.37 10.81 25.00
CA ARG A 31 1.30 9.69 24.80
C ARG A 31 0.62 8.46 24.19
N ALA A 32 -0.49 8.66 23.48
CA ALA A 32 -1.25 7.61 22.80
C ALA A 32 -0.42 6.85 21.74
N ASP A 33 0.61 7.48 21.19
CA ASP A 33 1.53 6.95 20.18
C ASP A 33 2.20 5.63 20.59
N PHE A 34 2.58 5.50 21.87
CA PHE A 34 3.24 4.30 22.42
C PHE A 34 2.47 3.60 23.54
N ASP A 35 1.23 4.03 23.85
CA ASP A 35 0.38 3.38 24.84
C ASP A 35 -0.42 2.22 24.22
N LEU A 36 0.03 0.98 24.44
CA LEU A 36 -0.69 -0.20 23.97
C LEU A 36 -2.14 -0.28 24.47
N GLN A 37 -2.42 0.16 25.71
CA GLN A 37 -3.77 0.09 26.26
C GLN A 37 -4.73 1.04 25.54
N HIS A 38 -4.22 2.16 25.03
CA HIS A 38 -4.98 3.06 24.16
C HIS A 38 -5.42 2.36 22.88
N TRP A 39 -4.50 1.71 22.18
CA TRP A 39 -4.80 0.99 20.95
C TRP A 39 -5.76 -0.19 21.18
N ILE A 40 -5.61 -0.92 22.28
CA ILE A 40 -6.54 -1.99 22.68
C ILE A 40 -7.95 -1.44 22.85
N ARG A 41 -8.12 -0.32 23.58
CA ARG A 41 -9.43 0.32 23.77
C ARG A 41 -10.06 0.73 22.44
N LEU A 42 -9.28 1.33 21.53
CA LEU A 42 -9.78 1.72 20.20
C LEU A 42 -10.22 0.51 19.37
N ALA A 43 -9.43 -0.57 19.37
CA ALA A 43 -9.76 -1.78 18.63
C ALA A 43 -11.04 -2.46 19.16
N GLN A 44 -11.18 -2.56 20.48
CA GLN A 44 -12.38 -3.10 21.13
C GLN A 44 -13.61 -2.22 20.87
N LEU A 45 -13.44 -0.91 20.91
CA LEU A 45 -14.52 0.03 20.59
C LEU A 45 -14.99 -0.14 19.15
N ALA A 46 -14.06 -0.15 18.18
CA ALA A 46 -14.39 -0.36 16.76
C ALA A 46 -15.09 -1.71 16.54
N GLU A 47 -14.62 -2.79 17.17
CA GLU A 47 -15.26 -4.11 17.07
C GLU A 47 -16.67 -4.12 17.66
N SER A 48 -16.87 -3.49 18.83
CA SER A 48 -18.19 -3.39 19.47
C SER A 48 -19.18 -2.59 18.62
N ALA A 49 -18.68 -1.55 17.93
CA ALA A 49 -19.41 -0.69 17.01
C ALA A 49 -19.65 -1.32 15.62
N LYS A 50 -19.27 -2.59 15.43
CA LYS A 50 -19.50 -3.38 14.19
C LYS A 50 -18.73 -2.90 12.97
N PHE A 51 -17.58 -2.26 13.16
CA PHE A 51 -16.63 -2.06 12.07
C PHE A 51 -16.13 -3.42 11.56
N ASP A 52 -15.99 -3.54 10.24
CA ASP A 52 -15.47 -4.75 9.59
C ASP A 52 -13.97 -4.89 9.83
N SER A 53 -13.25 -3.77 9.85
CA SER A 53 -11.80 -3.74 10.06
C SER A 53 -11.32 -2.46 10.73
N LEU A 54 -10.12 -2.52 11.29
CA LEU A 54 -9.29 -1.35 11.57
C LEU A 54 -8.10 -1.30 10.62
N PHE A 55 -7.59 -0.10 10.40
CA PHE A 55 -6.47 0.16 9.52
C PHE A 55 -5.44 1.05 10.22
N LEU A 56 -4.19 0.58 10.20
CA LEU A 56 -3.02 1.30 10.70
C LEU A 56 -2.15 1.71 9.49
N ALA A 57 -2.06 3.01 9.24
CA ALA A 57 -1.12 3.56 8.27
C ALA A 57 0.30 3.53 8.84
N ASP A 58 1.31 3.51 7.96
CA ASP A 58 2.70 3.50 8.38
C ASP A 58 3.62 4.15 7.34
N GLY A 59 4.71 4.72 7.86
CA GLY A 59 5.81 5.30 7.11
C GLY A 59 7.07 5.21 7.97
N PRO A 60 8.11 4.46 7.57
CA PRO A 60 9.29 4.20 8.39
C PRO A 60 10.27 5.39 8.39
N ALA A 61 9.76 6.57 8.75
CA ALA A 61 10.50 7.80 8.91
C ALA A 61 9.79 8.69 9.95
N LEU A 62 10.56 9.57 10.58
CA LEU A 62 10.02 10.55 11.50
C LEU A 62 9.14 11.57 10.74
N ILE A 63 7.94 11.86 11.24
CA ILE A 63 7.06 12.85 10.62
C ILE A 63 7.42 14.25 11.14
N GLY A 64 8.03 15.07 10.27
CA GLY A 64 8.45 16.43 10.61
C GLY A 64 9.52 16.45 11.69
N THR A 65 9.57 17.53 12.48
CA THR A 65 10.55 17.71 13.57
C THR A 65 10.11 17.08 14.90
N GLY A 66 8.82 16.71 15.03
CA GLY A 66 8.21 16.30 16.29
C GLY A 66 7.92 17.42 17.27
N GLU A 67 8.17 18.68 16.91
CA GLU A 67 7.97 19.83 17.81
C GLU A 67 6.48 20.10 18.13
N PHE A 68 5.59 19.90 17.15
CA PHE A 68 4.17 20.28 17.27
C PHE A 68 3.18 19.13 17.13
N ARG A 69 3.65 17.94 16.73
CA ARG A 69 2.84 16.73 16.57
C ARG A 69 3.63 15.49 17.00
N PRO A 70 2.97 14.43 17.51
CA PRO A 70 3.58 13.13 17.65
C PRO A 70 4.24 12.70 16.33
N PRO A 71 5.56 12.48 16.32
CA PRO A 71 6.30 12.29 15.07
C PRO A 71 6.47 10.81 14.68
N GLY A 72 6.13 9.89 15.57
CA GLY A 72 6.35 8.47 15.40
C GLY A 72 5.26 7.64 16.06
N GLN A 73 5.30 6.34 15.80
CA GLN A 73 4.28 5.38 16.20
C GLN A 73 4.91 3.98 16.35
N LEU A 74 4.19 3.07 16.98
CA LEU A 74 4.56 1.66 17.04
C LEU A 74 4.57 1.03 15.63
N GLU A 75 5.49 0.09 15.39
CA GLU A 75 5.52 -0.69 14.15
C GLU A 75 4.20 -1.49 14.02
N PRO A 76 3.51 -1.39 12.86
CA PRO A 76 2.11 -1.77 12.77
C PRO A 76 1.88 -3.28 12.85
N LEU A 77 2.75 -4.16 12.36
CA LEU A 77 2.54 -5.61 12.48
C LEU A 77 2.70 -6.10 13.93
N THR A 78 3.65 -5.53 14.67
CA THR A 78 3.84 -5.77 16.10
C THR A 78 2.59 -5.34 16.86
N LEU A 79 2.05 -4.16 16.56
CA LEU A 79 0.82 -3.67 17.16
C LEU A 79 -0.39 -4.55 16.79
N LEU A 80 -0.57 -4.91 15.51
CA LEU A 80 -1.65 -5.82 15.09
C LEU A 80 -1.59 -7.16 15.81
N THR A 81 -0.40 -7.71 16.05
CA THR A 81 -0.23 -8.95 16.81
C THR A 81 -0.80 -8.80 18.22
N ALA A 82 -0.51 -7.70 18.92
CA ALA A 82 -1.08 -7.44 20.24
C ALA A 82 -2.61 -7.22 20.19
N LEU A 83 -3.10 -6.43 19.22
CA LEU A 83 -4.53 -6.15 19.06
C LEU A 83 -5.34 -7.40 18.69
N SER A 84 -4.73 -8.35 18.00
CA SER A 84 -5.36 -9.62 17.66
C SER A 84 -5.77 -10.43 18.88
N GLN A 85 -5.04 -10.30 19.99
CA GLN A 85 -5.34 -11.00 21.24
C GLN A 85 -6.42 -10.30 22.07
N ALA A 86 -6.69 -9.02 21.79
CA ALA A 86 -7.70 -8.22 22.49
C ALA A 86 -9.04 -8.12 21.73
N THR A 87 -9.14 -8.72 20.55
CA THR A 87 -10.30 -8.67 19.64
C THR A 87 -10.57 -10.06 19.05
N SER A 88 -11.78 -10.28 18.54
CA SER A 88 -12.23 -11.64 18.14
C SER A 88 -12.79 -11.73 16.72
N ARG A 89 -13.18 -10.60 16.11
CA ARG A 89 -13.92 -10.55 14.84
C ARG A 89 -13.40 -9.49 13.89
N ILE A 90 -12.97 -8.33 14.39
CA ILE A 90 -12.57 -7.20 13.54
C ILE A 90 -11.32 -7.56 12.71
N GLY A 91 -11.32 -7.21 11.43
CA GLY A 91 -10.16 -7.31 10.55
C GLY A 91 -9.04 -6.36 10.97
N LEU A 92 -7.79 -6.79 10.78
CA LEU A 92 -6.59 -6.13 11.28
C LEU A 92 -5.67 -5.79 10.10
N ILE A 93 -5.73 -4.55 9.61
CA ILE A 93 -5.02 -4.16 8.39
C ILE A 93 -3.86 -3.23 8.72
N ALA A 94 -2.65 -3.58 8.28
CA ALA A 94 -1.46 -2.76 8.43
C ALA A 94 -0.91 -2.33 7.07
N THR A 95 -0.42 -1.10 6.99
CA THR A 95 0.46 -0.67 5.92
C THR A 95 1.84 -1.24 6.13
N VAL A 96 2.38 -1.94 5.13
CA VAL A 96 3.77 -2.41 5.17
C VAL A 96 4.39 -2.24 3.80
N SER A 97 5.59 -1.67 3.77
CA SER A 97 6.29 -1.33 2.52
C SER A 97 6.85 -2.56 1.82
N SER A 98 6.56 -2.71 0.52
CA SER A 98 7.24 -3.70 -0.33
C SER A 98 8.66 -3.28 -0.71
N THR A 99 9.05 -2.02 -0.51
CA THR A 99 10.36 -1.49 -0.94
C THR A 99 11.46 -1.84 0.06
N TYR A 100 11.18 -1.66 1.34
CA TYR A 100 12.20 -1.81 2.40
C TYR A 100 12.18 -3.17 3.11
N ASN A 101 11.41 -4.11 2.56
CA ASN A 101 11.38 -5.48 3.05
C ASN A 101 11.89 -6.43 1.97
N GLU A 102 12.36 -7.59 2.42
CA GLU A 102 12.50 -8.77 1.57
C GLU A 102 11.18 -9.56 1.57
N PRO A 103 10.74 -10.10 0.42
CA PRO A 103 9.46 -10.79 0.31
C PRO A 103 9.37 -12.01 1.23
N TYR A 104 10.48 -12.74 1.44
CA TYR A 104 10.51 -13.87 2.36
C TYR A 104 10.20 -13.45 3.81
N ASN A 105 10.84 -12.37 4.28
CA ASN A 105 10.65 -11.89 5.65
C ASN A 105 9.25 -11.36 5.87
N LEU A 106 8.70 -10.59 4.93
CA LEU A 106 7.35 -10.03 5.07
C LEU A 106 6.28 -11.10 4.92
N ALA A 107 6.40 -12.02 3.96
CA ALA A 107 5.48 -13.14 3.81
C ALA A 107 5.40 -13.98 5.09
N ARG A 108 6.54 -14.23 5.75
CA ARG A 108 6.61 -14.92 7.04
C ARG A 108 5.85 -14.16 8.12
N ARG A 109 6.13 -12.86 8.32
CA ARG A 109 5.49 -12.04 9.35
C ARG A 109 3.99 -11.97 9.15
N LEU A 110 3.53 -11.70 7.93
CA LEU A 110 2.12 -11.61 7.60
C LEU A 110 1.40 -12.95 7.80
N ALA A 111 2.00 -14.08 7.40
CA ALA A 111 1.44 -15.41 7.66
C ALA A 111 1.33 -15.68 9.16
N SER A 112 2.35 -15.31 9.96
CA SER A 112 2.30 -15.45 11.41
C SER A 112 1.19 -14.62 12.04
N VAL A 113 1.01 -13.36 11.64
CA VAL A 113 -0.10 -12.53 12.13
C VAL A 113 -1.45 -13.09 11.70
N ASP A 114 -1.55 -13.66 10.50
CA ASP A 114 -2.78 -14.29 10.04
C ASP A 114 -3.15 -15.50 10.91
N HIS A 115 -2.20 -16.39 11.20
CA HIS A 115 -2.41 -17.51 12.12
C HIS A 115 -2.78 -17.04 13.53
N VAL A 116 -2.01 -16.11 14.11
CA VAL A 116 -2.22 -15.60 15.48
C VAL A 116 -3.56 -14.87 15.62
N SER A 117 -4.02 -14.22 14.56
CA SER A 117 -5.31 -13.52 14.54
C SER A 117 -6.51 -14.42 14.19
N GLY A 118 -6.28 -15.66 13.77
CA GLY A 118 -7.34 -16.56 13.30
C GLY A 118 -7.90 -16.18 11.93
N GLY A 119 -7.03 -15.73 11.02
CA GLY A 119 -7.40 -15.37 9.65
C GLY A 119 -8.02 -13.98 9.54
N ARG A 120 -7.53 -12.99 10.30
CA ARG A 120 -8.05 -11.61 10.27
C ARG A 120 -7.02 -10.59 9.78
N ALA A 121 -5.83 -11.01 9.37
CA ALA A 121 -4.79 -10.10 8.97
C ALA A 121 -5.03 -9.54 7.56
N GLY A 122 -4.69 -8.27 7.39
CA GLY A 122 -4.69 -7.59 6.10
C GLY A 122 -3.42 -6.78 5.89
N TRP A 123 -3.04 -6.65 4.63
CA TRP A 123 -1.86 -5.93 4.19
C TRP A 123 -2.24 -4.84 3.19
N ASN A 124 -2.05 -3.59 3.57
CA ASN A 124 -2.07 -2.46 2.65
C ASN A 124 -0.67 -2.30 2.04
N ILE A 125 -0.54 -2.65 0.77
CA ILE A 125 0.72 -2.67 0.05
C ILE A 125 1.08 -1.25 -0.37
N VAL A 126 2.16 -0.71 0.17
CA VAL A 126 2.73 0.57 -0.25
C VAL A 126 4.12 0.36 -0.81
N THR A 127 4.47 1.15 -1.83
CA THR A 127 5.84 1.17 -2.35
C THR A 127 6.75 2.06 -1.53
N SER A 128 6.23 2.89 -0.61
CA SER A 128 6.96 4.01 0.01
C SER A 128 7.55 4.98 -1.02
N ALA A 129 7.72 6.26 -0.67
CA ALA A 129 8.15 7.27 -1.64
C ALA A 129 8.85 8.48 -1.05
N GLY A 130 8.96 8.57 0.28
CA GLY A 130 9.62 9.66 0.99
C GLY A 130 11.14 9.57 0.89
N ALA A 131 11.80 10.72 0.84
CA ALA A 131 13.27 10.80 0.84
C ALA A 131 13.84 10.36 2.19
N ASP A 132 13.22 10.77 3.30
CA ASP A 132 13.64 10.40 4.65
C ASP A 132 13.50 8.89 4.89
N GLU A 133 12.43 8.27 4.35
CA GLU A 133 12.29 6.81 4.35
C GLU A 133 13.47 6.17 3.61
N ALA A 134 13.78 6.62 2.39
CA ALA A 134 14.86 6.04 1.58
C ALA A 134 16.23 6.15 2.27
N ALA A 135 16.51 7.30 2.91
CA ALA A 135 17.74 7.53 3.66
C ALA A 135 17.91 6.55 4.83
N ASN A 136 16.82 6.22 5.55
CA ASN A 136 16.84 5.25 6.65
C ASN A 136 17.20 3.82 6.21
N PHE A 137 17.00 3.49 4.94
CA PHE A 137 17.32 2.18 4.35
C PHE A 137 18.55 2.21 3.44
N GLY A 138 19.38 3.26 3.53
CA GLY A 138 20.65 3.36 2.79
C GLY A 138 20.50 3.60 1.29
N LEU A 139 19.31 4.02 0.83
CA LEU A 139 19.08 4.35 -0.57
C LEU A 139 19.37 5.83 -0.82
N VAL A 140 20.43 6.11 -1.58
CA VAL A 140 20.83 7.49 -1.94
C VAL A 140 19.82 8.13 -2.90
N ASN A 141 19.24 7.33 -3.80
CA ASN A 141 18.23 7.77 -4.76
C ASN A 141 16.98 6.89 -4.65
N ARG A 142 15.82 7.53 -4.75
CA ARG A 142 14.53 6.84 -4.83
C ARG A 142 14.42 6.14 -6.20
N PRO A 143 14.15 4.82 -6.27
CA PRO A 143 13.83 4.16 -7.53
C PRO A 143 12.67 4.89 -8.21
N ASP A 144 12.63 4.92 -9.53
CA ASP A 144 11.58 5.66 -10.23
C ASP A 144 10.18 5.11 -9.91
N HIS A 145 9.13 5.88 -10.20
CA HIS A 145 7.77 5.43 -9.86
C HIS A 145 7.37 4.12 -10.56
N ALA A 146 7.76 3.92 -11.81
CA ALA A 146 7.44 2.70 -12.56
C ALA A 146 8.20 1.50 -12.00
N GLU A 147 9.50 1.68 -11.71
CA GLU A 147 10.37 0.67 -11.13
C GLU A 147 9.88 0.23 -9.75
N ARG A 148 9.45 1.16 -8.88
CA ARG A 148 8.86 0.81 -7.59
C ARG A 148 7.62 -0.06 -7.73
N TYR A 149 6.77 0.23 -8.71
CA TYR A 149 5.56 -0.56 -8.96
C TYR A 149 5.88 -1.93 -9.55
N ALA A 150 6.83 -2.02 -10.49
CA ALA A 150 7.29 -3.28 -11.06
C ALA A 150 7.94 -4.19 -9.98
N ARG A 151 8.79 -3.61 -9.12
CA ARG A 151 9.36 -4.33 -7.97
C ARG A 151 8.27 -4.78 -6.99
N ALA A 152 7.26 -3.96 -6.72
CA ALA A 152 6.15 -4.35 -5.84
C ALA A 152 5.28 -5.47 -6.43
N ASP A 153 5.06 -5.48 -7.75
CA ASP A 153 4.32 -6.53 -8.43
C ASP A 153 5.09 -7.86 -8.36
N GLU A 154 6.41 -7.85 -8.60
CA GLU A 154 7.27 -9.04 -8.41
C GLU A 154 7.27 -9.48 -6.93
N PHE A 155 7.37 -8.54 -5.99
CA PHE A 155 7.30 -8.84 -4.56
C PHE A 155 6.02 -9.59 -4.20
N LEU A 156 4.87 -9.10 -4.67
CA LEU A 156 3.58 -9.73 -4.40
C LEU A 156 3.49 -11.12 -5.02
N HIS A 157 4.06 -11.32 -6.21
CA HIS A 157 4.16 -12.63 -6.84
C HIS A 157 4.96 -13.61 -5.96
N VAL A 158 6.14 -13.20 -5.50
CA VAL A 158 6.99 -14.03 -4.62
C VAL A 158 6.29 -14.32 -3.30
N ALA A 159 5.65 -13.34 -2.68
CA ALA A 159 4.93 -13.52 -1.41
C ALA A 159 3.79 -14.54 -1.55
N LYS A 160 2.99 -14.46 -2.63
CA LYS A 160 1.94 -15.45 -2.92
C LYS A 160 2.50 -16.85 -3.14
N ALA A 161 3.55 -16.98 -3.94
CA ALA A 161 4.20 -18.27 -4.16
C ALA A 161 4.76 -18.88 -2.85
N LEU A 162 5.27 -18.04 -1.95
CA LEU A 162 5.68 -18.48 -0.62
C LEU A 162 4.51 -18.96 0.25
N TRP A 163 3.37 -18.27 0.25
CA TRP A 163 2.19 -18.75 0.97
C TRP A 163 1.60 -20.04 0.36
N ASP A 164 1.74 -20.22 -0.96
CA ASP A 164 1.38 -21.45 -1.67
C ASP A 164 2.41 -22.58 -1.58
N SER A 165 3.57 -22.34 -0.95
CA SER A 165 4.57 -23.38 -0.73
C SER A 165 4.08 -24.53 0.16
N TRP A 166 2.97 -24.32 0.86
CA TRP A 166 2.19 -25.34 1.56
C TRP A 166 0.82 -25.46 0.88
N GLU A 167 0.49 -26.65 0.36
CA GLU A 167 -0.87 -26.92 -0.09
C GLU A 167 -1.85 -26.97 1.10
N SER A 168 -3.15 -26.85 0.80
CA SER A 168 -4.20 -27.19 1.75
C SER A 168 -4.02 -28.62 2.27
N GLU A 169 -4.16 -28.83 3.58
CA GLU A 169 -3.97 -30.13 4.22
C GLU A 169 -2.56 -30.73 4.03
N ALA A 170 -1.52 -29.89 3.85
CA ALA A 170 -0.13 -30.35 3.86
C ALA A 170 0.31 -30.87 5.25
N VAL A 171 -0.31 -30.36 6.31
CA VAL A 171 -0.09 -30.79 7.70
C VAL A 171 -1.06 -31.92 8.03
N VAL A 172 -0.52 -33.09 8.34
CA VAL A 172 -1.26 -34.30 8.71
C VAL A 172 -1.35 -34.43 10.24
N ALA A 173 -0.26 -34.09 10.94
CA ALA A 173 -0.12 -34.18 12.39
C ALA A 173 -0.55 -35.53 13.00
N ASP A 174 -0.28 -36.64 12.31
CA ASP A 174 -0.68 -37.98 12.73
C ASP A 174 0.34 -38.57 13.72
N LYS A 175 -0.08 -38.63 14.99
CA LYS A 175 0.74 -39.19 16.09
C LYS A 175 0.93 -40.69 15.99
N SER A 176 0.00 -41.42 15.37
CA SER A 176 0.08 -42.88 15.28
C SER A 176 1.13 -43.34 14.26
N THR A 177 1.25 -42.62 13.14
CA THR A 177 2.26 -42.89 12.10
C THR A 177 3.54 -42.07 12.29
N GLY A 178 3.52 -41.05 13.15
CA GLY A 178 4.63 -40.11 13.35
C GLY A 178 4.82 -39.11 12.20
N ARG A 179 3.86 -39.00 11.28
CA ARG A 179 3.92 -38.10 10.12
C ARG A 179 3.30 -36.75 10.45
N TYR A 180 4.12 -35.70 10.51
CA TYR A 180 3.62 -34.34 10.72
C TYR A 180 3.08 -33.69 9.44
N ALA A 181 3.77 -33.81 8.32
CA ALA A 181 3.36 -33.23 7.04
C ALA A 181 3.57 -34.20 5.88
N ASP A 182 2.90 -33.96 4.75
CA ASP A 182 3.12 -34.66 3.49
C ASP A 182 4.14 -33.91 2.63
N PRO A 183 5.37 -34.44 2.44
CA PRO A 183 6.39 -33.76 1.63
C PRO A 183 5.97 -33.53 0.18
N ALA A 184 5.05 -34.34 -0.36
CA ALA A 184 4.53 -34.15 -1.71
C ALA A 184 3.67 -32.89 -1.87
N ARG A 185 3.23 -32.30 -0.75
CA ARG A 185 2.41 -31.08 -0.66
C ARG A 185 3.21 -29.85 -0.23
N LEU A 186 4.54 -29.97 -0.19
CA LEU A 186 5.47 -28.90 0.14
C LEU A 186 6.29 -28.54 -1.09
N HIS A 187 6.15 -27.31 -1.55
CA HIS A 187 6.71 -26.85 -2.82
C HIS A 187 7.69 -25.71 -2.63
N ARG A 188 8.84 -25.80 -3.29
CA ARG A 188 9.78 -24.70 -3.37
C ARG A 188 9.36 -23.79 -4.53
N PRO A 189 9.11 -22.49 -4.31
CA PRO A 189 8.85 -21.56 -5.42
C PRO A 189 10.05 -21.42 -6.36
N ASP A 190 11.28 -21.52 -5.83
CA ASP A 190 12.54 -21.36 -6.56
C ASP A 190 12.52 -20.17 -7.56
N HIS A 191 11.90 -19.06 -7.13
CA HIS A 191 11.68 -17.86 -7.94
C HIS A 191 13.00 -17.19 -8.28
N ARG A 192 13.17 -16.82 -9.56
CA ARG A 192 14.27 -16.02 -10.08
C ARG A 192 13.72 -14.96 -11.04
N GLY A 193 13.58 -13.73 -10.55
CA GLY A 193 13.09 -12.59 -11.31
C GLY A 193 14.11 -11.48 -11.44
N THR A 194 13.62 -10.31 -11.84
CA THR A 194 14.45 -9.12 -12.05
C THR A 194 14.92 -8.55 -10.72
N TYR A 195 14.03 -8.52 -9.73
CA TYR A 195 14.28 -7.88 -8.44
C TYR A 195 14.62 -8.87 -7.33
N PHE A 196 14.11 -10.10 -7.39
CA PHE A 196 14.25 -11.07 -6.30
C PHE A 196 14.66 -12.46 -6.80
N SER A 197 15.44 -13.15 -5.97
CA SER A 197 15.77 -14.57 -6.12
C SER A 197 15.47 -15.27 -4.80
N VAL A 198 14.40 -16.05 -4.73
CA VAL A 198 13.90 -16.64 -3.47
C VAL A 198 13.59 -18.13 -3.65
N ALA A 199 14.25 -18.94 -2.84
CA ALA A 199 14.22 -20.39 -2.98
C ALA A 199 12.99 -21.05 -2.32
N GLY A 200 12.63 -20.64 -1.10
CA GLY A 200 11.57 -21.25 -0.29
C GLY A 200 11.88 -22.70 0.14
N PRO A 201 10.89 -23.48 0.62
CA PRO A 201 9.51 -23.06 0.90
C PRO A 201 9.45 -22.05 2.05
N LEU A 202 8.27 -21.49 2.34
CA LEU A 202 8.07 -20.67 3.54
C LEU A 202 8.14 -21.57 4.78
N ASN A 203 8.75 -21.09 5.86
CA ASN A 203 8.85 -21.84 7.12
C ASN A 203 7.66 -21.61 8.07
N VAL A 204 6.55 -21.08 7.55
CA VAL A 204 5.28 -20.90 8.25
C VAL A 204 4.22 -21.53 7.35
N GLU A 205 3.33 -22.31 7.96
CA GLU A 205 2.25 -23.02 7.26
C GLU A 205 1.33 -22.03 6.51
N ARG A 206 0.61 -22.55 5.51
CA ARG A 206 -0.35 -21.77 4.72
C ARG A 206 -1.25 -20.93 5.64
N PRO A 207 -1.37 -19.61 5.43
CA PRO A 207 -2.25 -18.75 6.22
C PRO A 207 -3.71 -19.26 6.20
N PRO A 208 -4.51 -19.09 7.28
CA PRO A 208 -5.91 -19.51 7.30
C PRO A 208 -6.76 -18.93 6.16
N GLN A 209 -6.48 -17.71 5.71
CA GLN A 209 -7.17 -17.07 4.57
C GLN A 209 -6.64 -17.52 3.20
N GLY A 210 -5.65 -18.41 3.15
CA GLY A 210 -4.81 -18.70 1.98
C GLY A 210 -3.76 -17.61 1.77
N TYR A 211 -4.20 -16.36 1.63
CA TYR A 211 -3.35 -15.18 1.68
C TYR A 211 -3.99 -14.10 2.54
N PRO A 212 -3.23 -13.33 3.33
CA PRO A 212 -3.73 -12.14 3.99
C PRO A 212 -4.41 -11.18 3.01
N LEU A 213 -5.54 -10.61 3.40
CA LEU A 213 -6.31 -9.67 2.57
C LEU A 213 -5.40 -8.53 2.11
N SER A 214 -5.17 -8.43 0.82
CA SER A 214 -4.24 -7.46 0.26
C SER A 214 -4.99 -6.32 -0.42
N SER A 215 -4.77 -5.09 0.02
CA SER A 215 -5.25 -3.88 -0.65
C SER A 215 -4.07 -3.06 -1.15
N ARG A 216 -4.22 -2.38 -2.29
CA ARG A 216 -3.25 -1.42 -2.80
C ARG A 216 -3.93 -0.06 -2.87
N PRO A 217 -3.30 1.03 -2.40
CA PRO A 217 -3.82 2.36 -2.66
C PRO A 217 -3.89 2.58 -4.18
N ALA A 218 -5.01 3.08 -4.67
CA ALA A 218 -5.09 3.47 -6.08
C ALA A 218 -4.04 4.57 -6.36
N PRO A 219 -3.33 4.54 -7.49
CA PRO A 219 -2.48 5.66 -7.87
C PRO A 219 -3.33 6.93 -7.88
N PRO A 220 -2.76 8.11 -7.51
CA PRO A 220 -3.50 9.35 -7.58
C PRO A 220 -4.01 9.54 -9.01
N ARG A 221 -5.32 9.38 -9.21
CA ARG A 221 -5.95 9.77 -10.47
C ARG A 221 -5.77 11.27 -10.54
N THR A 222 -5.00 11.76 -11.51
CA THR A 222 -5.12 13.15 -11.94
C THR A 222 -6.59 13.35 -12.29
N ALA A 223 -7.33 14.02 -11.41
CA ALA A 223 -8.66 14.46 -11.72
C ALA A 223 -8.51 15.40 -12.92
N ARG A 224 -8.86 14.93 -14.12
CA ARG A 224 -9.19 15.84 -15.21
C ARG A 224 -10.40 16.60 -14.72
N ILE A 225 -10.16 17.78 -14.16
CA ILE A 225 -11.18 18.81 -14.02
C ILE A 225 -11.56 19.15 -15.46
N SER A 226 -12.59 18.48 -15.96
CA SER A 226 -13.30 18.91 -17.16
C SER A 226 -13.79 20.32 -16.88
N ARG A 227 -13.17 21.30 -17.55
CA ARG A 227 -13.62 22.69 -17.54
C ARG A 227 -15.13 22.72 -17.83
N PRO A 228 -15.93 23.52 -17.08
CA PRO A 228 -17.35 23.64 -17.34
C PRO A 228 -17.60 24.06 -18.79
N GLY A 229 -18.63 23.44 -19.37
CA GLY A 229 -18.88 23.41 -20.80
C GLY A 229 -18.96 24.78 -21.47
N THR A 230 -18.39 24.84 -22.66
CA THR A 230 -18.76 25.82 -23.68
C THR A 230 -20.24 25.60 -24.00
N PRO A 231 -21.09 26.64 -24.00
CA PRO A 231 -22.52 26.44 -24.26
C PRO A 231 -22.74 25.95 -25.68
N ARG A 232 -23.48 24.85 -25.81
CA ARG A 232 -24.03 24.38 -27.09
C ARG A 232 -24.84 25.50 -27.73
N ARG A 233 -24.34 26.08 -28.82
CA ARG A 233 -25.14 26.95 -29.69
C ARG A 233 -26.05 26.08 -30.56
N SER A 234 -27.34 26.23 -30.33
CA SER A 234 -28.42 25.90 -31.24
C SER A 234 -28.28 26.66 -32.57
N SER A 235 -28.38 25.96 -33.70
CA SER A 235 -28.66 26.57 -35.01
C SER A 235 -30.12 27.05 -35.06
N PRO A 236 -30.45 28.12 -35.81
CA PRO A 236 -30.83 27.91 -37.21
C PRO A 236 -30.41 29.02 -38.21
N LEU A 237 -30.46 28.63 -39.48
CA LEU A 237 -30.56 29.37 -40.76
C LEU A 237 -30.34 30.90 -40.80
N ILE A 238 -29.53 31.36 -41.78
CA ILE A 238 -29.92 32.28 -42.89
C ILE A 238 -28.77 32.43 -43.92
N ARG A 239 -29.18 32.68 -45.16
CA ARG A 239 -28.53 32.70 -46.49
C ARG A 239 -27.46 33.79 -46.77
N ARG A 240 -26.62 33.47 -47.79
CA ARG A 240 -26.00 34.33 -48.86
C ARG A 240 -24.89 35.31 -48.39
N THR A 241 -23.81 35.64 -49.10
CA THR A 241 -23.41 35.60 -50.54
C THR A 241 -21.89 35.87 -50.66
N SER A 242 -21.25 35.37 -51.75
CA SER A 242 -20.07 35.90 -52.51
C SER A 242 -18.93 36.65 -51.78
N ALA A 243 -17.63 36.38 -51.98
CA ALA A 243 -16.88 36.53 -53.23
C ALA A 243 -15.43 36.00 -53.07
N ARG A 244 -14.75 35.78 -54.20
CA ARG A 244 -13.43 35.12 -54.38
C ARG A 244 -12.29 36.19 -54.61
N PRO A 245 -11.03 35.82 -54.97
CA PRO A 245 -9.75 35.98 -54.24
C PRO A 245 -8.80 37.00 -54.97
N PRO A 246 -7.49 36.78 -55.23
CA PRO A 246 -6.29 36.29 -54.49
C PRO A 246 -5.11 37.34 -54.52
N SER A 247 -3.95 37.07 -53.88
CA SER A 247 -2.60 37.35 -54.47
C SER A 247 -1.44 36.98 -53.53
N THR A 248 -0.39 36.42 -54.14
CA THR A 248 0.84 35.80 -53.62
C THR A 248 2.02 36.81 -53.43
N PRO A 249 3.33 36.45 -53.54
CA PRO A 249 4.28 36.22 -52.45
C PRO A 249 5.57 37.09 -52.56
N THR A 250 6.52 37.03 -51.61
CA THR A 250 7.98 37.35 -51.72
C THR A 250 8.56 37.40 -50.29
N SER A 251 9.80 37.07 -49.92
CA SER A 251 11.04 36.61 -50.58
C SER A 251 12.08 36.35 -49.44
N ARG A 252 12.87 35.27 -49.54
CA ARG A 252 14.23 35.14 -48.92
C ARG A 252 15.25 35.88 -49.81
N PRO A 253 16.55 36.14 -49.48
CA PRO A 253 17.50 35.31 -48.69
C PRO A 253 18.55 36.06 -47.82
N GLY A 254 19.35 35.37 -47.01
CA GLY A 254 20.81 35.31 -47.24
C GLY A 254 21.65 35.57 -45.97
N PRO A 255 22.97 35.24 -45.92
CA PRO A 255 23.55 34.40 -44.86
C PRO A 255 24.82 34.90 -44.10
N GLY A 256 25.15 34.22 -42.98
CA GLY A 256 26.50 33.98 -42.41
C GLY A 256 27.16 35.08 -41.54
N PRO A 257 28.31 34.85 -40.86
CA PRO A 257 28.96 33.60 -40.43
C PRO A 257 29.57 33.59 -38.98
N GLN A 258 29.93 32.38 -38.51
CA GLN A 258 31.10 31.91 -37.71
C GLN A 258 31.76 32.70 -36.54
N GLY A 259 32.22 31.94 -35.51
CA GLY A 259 33.23 32.34 -34.51
C GLY A 259 33.03 31.73 -33.10
N VAL A 260 33.47 30.50 -32.76
CA VAL A 260 34.69 30.11 -31.98
C VAL A 260 34.98 31.04 -30.76
N THR A 261 35.26 30.69 -29.48
CA THR A 261 36.06 29.62 -28.85
C THR A 261 35.95 29.71 -27.29
N ARG A 262 36.10 28.55 -26.60
CA ARG A 262 36.89 28.24 -25.37
C ARG A 262 36.71 28.92 -23.98
N THR A 263 36.47 28.03 -22.99
CA THR A 263 37.07 27.87 -21.63
C THR A 263 37.27 29.06 -20.69
N ALA A 264 36.69 28.97 -19.49
CA ALA A 264 37.36 28.64 -18.22
C ALA A 264 36.34 28.09 -17.23
#